data_AF-A0A7J3VQT6-F1
#
_entry.id   AF-A0A7J3VQT6-F1
#
_cell.length_a   1.000
_cell.length_b   1.000
_cell.length_c   1.000
_cell.angle_alpha   90.00
_cell.angle_beta   90.00
_cell.angle_gamma   90.00
#
_symmetry.space_group_name_H-M   'P 1'
#
loop_
_entity.id
_entity.type
_entity.pdbx_description
1 polymer ?
#
loop_
_entity_poly.entity_id
_entity_poly.type
_entity_poly.pdbx_seq_one_letter_code
_entity_poly.pdbx_strand_id
1 'polypeptide(L)'
;MHVISTGSRALDALLLGGVRRGLLYCIFGASGSGKTQLCMQLALNYARSSDRARVFIVDAKGDFRPERIIEMYNAGMDKGAGSGGGRGGR
;
A
#
# COMPACT_ATOMS: atom_id res chain seq x y z
N MET A 1 10.25 14.53 6.66
CA MET A 1 10.74 13.35 5.90
C MET A 1 9.52 12.59 5.42
N HIS A 2 9.40 12.27 4.13
CA HIS A 2 8.21 11.59 3.60
C HIS A 2 8.26 10.09 3.94
N VAL A 3 7.22 9.59 4.62
CA VAL A 3 7.08 8.19 5.06
C VAL A 3 5.84 7.60 4.39
N ILE A 4 5.99 6.40 3.82
CA ILE A 4 4.92 5.69 3.15
C ILE A 4 4.55 4.50 4.04
N SER A 5 3.31 4.49 4.55
CA SER A 5 2.79 3.34 5.28
C SER A 5 2.72 2.11 4.37
N THR A 6 3.00 0.93 4.93
CA THR A 6 2.84 -0.36 4.25
C THR A 6 1.38 -0.82 4.19
N GLY A 7 0.47 -0.17 4.94
CA GLY A 7 -0.91 -0.61 5.16
C GLY A 7 -1.05 -1.68 6.25
N SER A 8 0.05 -2.14 6.85
CA SER A 8 0.06 -3.07 7.99
C SER A 8 0.67 -2.40 9.21
N ARG A 9 -0.11 -2.27 10.29
CA ARG A 9 0.36 -1.67 11.55
C ARG A 9 1.60 -2.37 12.12
N ALA A 10 1.65 -3.70 12.01
CA ALA A 10 2.78 -4.48 12.53
C ALA A 10 4.07 -4.21 11.73
N LEU A 11 3.96 -4.15 10.40
CA LEU A 11 5.11 -3.91 9.54
C LEU A 11 5.56 -2.44 9.62
N ASP A 12 4.62 -1.50 9.75
CA ASP A 12 4.95 -0.09 9.98
C ASP A 12 5.67 0.09 11.31
N ALA A 13 5.24 -0.59 12.39
CA ALA A 13 5.96 -0.56 13.67
C ALA A 13 7.39 -1.11 13.54
N LEU A 14 7.58 -2.22 12.83
CA LEU A 14 8.90 -2.79 12.54
C LEU A 14 9.79 -1.82 11.75
N LEU A 15 9.21 -1.06 10.82
CA LEU A 15 9.90 -0.05 10.00
C LEU A 15 9.93 1.35 10.64
N LEU A 16 9.61 1.46 11.93
CA LEU A 16 9.57 2.73 12.67
C LEU A 16 8.66 3.78 12.00
N GLY A 17 7.48 3.38 11.58
CA GLY A 17 6.44 4.22 10.97
C GLY A 17 6.22 3.98 9.47
N GLY A 18 7.04 3.16 8.80
CA GLY A 18 6.87 2.78 7.39
C GLY A 18 8.12 2.96 6.54
N VAL A 19 7.96 2.92 5.22
CA VAL A 19 9.04 3.06 4.24
C VAL A 19 9.43 4.52 4.08
N ARG A 20 10.71 4.84 4.32
CA ARG A 20 11.22 6.22 4.32
C ARG A 20 11.90 6.57 3.01
N ARG A 21 11.64 7.77 2.51
CA ARG A 21 12.36 8.32 1.34
C ARG A 21 13.86 8.39 1.61
N GLY A 22 14.67 8.02 0.61
CA GLY A 22 16.13 8.07 0.66
C GLY A 22 16.80 6.80 1.18
N LEU A 23 16.01 5.79 1.57
CA LEU A 23 16.52 4.47 1.98
C LEU A 23 16.18 3.41 0.94
N LEU A 24 17.08 2.43 0.81
CA LEU A 24 16.86 1.22 0.01
C LEU A 24 16.39 0.10 0.93
N TYR A 25 15.26 -0.51 0.59
CA TYR A 25 14.69 -1.64 1.33
C TYR A 25 14.72 -2.89 0.45
N CYS A 26 15.28 -3.98 0.97
CA CYS A 26 15.30 -5.28 0.31
C CYS A 26 14.30 -6.22 0.97
N ILE A 27 13.38 -6.77 0.18
CA ILE A 27 12.37 -7.73 0.65
C ILE A 27 12.62 -9.06 -0.07
N PHE A 28 12.92 -10.12 0.69
CA PHE A 28 13.22 -11.44 0.17
C PHE A 28 12.36 -12.53 0.83
N GLY A 29 12.23 -13.69 0.17
CA GLY A 29 11.42 -14.81 0.65
C GLY A 29 10.86 -15.67 -0.48
N ALA A 30 10.22 -16.79 -0.12
CA ALA A 30 9.66 -17.78 -1.07
C ALA A 30 8.59 -17.20 -2.01
N SER A 31 8.34 -17.85 -3.15
CA SER A 31 7.22 -17.46 -4.03
C SER A 31 5.90 -17.45 -3.24
N GLY A 32 5.03 -16.48 -3.54
CA GLY A 32 3.76 -16.33 -2.81
C GLY A 32 3.87 -15.66 -1.42
N SER A 33 5.07 -15.33 -0.92
CA SER A 33 5.25 -14.69 0.40
C SER A 33 4.80 -13.21 0.49
N GLY A 34 4.11 -12.70 -0.53
CA GLY A 34 3.55 -11.33 -0.52
C GLY A 34 4.48 -10.21 -1.00
N LYS A 35 5.70 -10.50 -1.47
CA LYS A 35 6.68 -9.46 -1.89
C LYS A 35 6.13 -8.51 -2.96
N THR A 36 5.66 -9.06 -4.08
CA THR A 36 5.10 -8.26 -5.19
C THR A 36 3.84 -7.51 -4.74
N GLN A 37 3.01 -8.13 -3.89
CA GLN A 37 1.82 -7.48 -3.32
C GLN A 37 2.19 -6.28 -2.46
N LEU A 38 3.23 -6.40 -1.63
CA LEU A 38 3.73 -5.29 -0.81
C LEU A 38 4.29 -4.15 -1.68
N CYS A 39 5.03 -4.45 -2.75
CA CYS A 39 5.48 -3.42 -3.70
C CYS A 39 4.31 -2.66 -4.33
N MET A 40 3.25 -3.36 -4.76
CA MET A 40 2.05 -2.74 -5.31
C MET A 40 1.29 -1.92 -4.26
N GLN A 41 1.20 -2.41 -3.02
CA GLN A 41 0.55 -1.69 -1.93
C GLN A 41 1.28 -0.38 -1.60
N LEU A 42 2.62 -0.41 -1.57
CA LEU A 42 3.44 0.78 -1.35
C LEU A 42 3.29 1.79 -2.49
N ALA A 43 3.26 1.32 -3.75
CA ALA A 43 3.01 2.15 -4.92
C ALA A 43 1.67 2.88 -4.80
N LEU A 44 0.62 2.15 -4.43
CA LEU A 44 -0.73 2.69 -4.24
C LEU A 44 -0.80 3.68 -3.08
N ASN A 45 -0.18 3.35 -1.95
CA ASN A 45 -0.15 4.24 -0.78
C ASN A 45 0.64 5.53 -1.08
N TYR A 46 1.72 5.44 -1.86
CA TYR A 46 2.44 6.63 -2.32
C TYR A 46 1.59 7.49 -3.25
N ALA A 47 0.89 6.87 -4.21
CA ALA A 47 -0.02 7.56 -5.12
C ALA A 47 -1.14 8.29 -4.37
N ARG A 48 -1.67 7.71 -3.30
CA ARG A 48 -2.67 8.35 -2.43
C ARG A 48 -2.12 9.50 -1.57
N SER A 49 -0.81 9.49 -1.29
CA SER A 49 -0.17 10.51 -0.44
C SER A 49 0.20 11.79 -1.18
N SER A 50 0.20 11.80 -2.52
CA SER A 50 0.60 12.96 -3.32
C SER A 50 0.03 12.93 -4.74
N ASP A 51 -0.62 14.03 -5.15
CA ASP A 51 -1.11 14.22 -6.53
C ASP A 51 0.01 14.25 -7.59
N ARG A 52 1.27 14.38 -7.16
CA ARG A 52 2.46 14.37 -8.04
C ARG A 52 3.26 13.07 -7.94
N ALA A 53 2.72 12.05 -7.29
CA ALA A 53 3.38 10.77 -7.14
C ALA A 53 3.67 10.12 -8.51
N ARG A 54 4.91 9.68 -8.69
CA ARG A 54 5.34 8.84 -9.82
C ARG A 54 6.00 7.59 -9.26
N VAL A 55 5.57 6.44 -9.74
CA VAL A 55 6.10 5.13 -9.33
C VAL A 55 6.65 4.44 -10.57
N PHE A 56 7.85 3.89 -10.44
CA PHE A 56 8.44 3.00 -11.43
C PHE A 56 8.44 1.58 -10.86
N ILE A 57 7.82 0.65 -11.56
CA ILE A 57 7.86 -0.77 -11.25
C ILE A 57 8.66 -1.45 -12.35
N VAL A 58 9.78 -2.05 -11.98
CA VAL A 58 10.61 -2.85 -12.89
C VAL A 58 10.33 -4.31 -12.58
N ASP A 59 9.72 -5.00 -13.53
CA ASP A 59 9.44 -6.42 -13.41
C ASP A 59 10.46 -7.22 -14.23
N ALA A 60 11.21 -8.08 -13.56
CA ALA A 60 12.22 -8.93 -14.17
C ALA A 60 11.65 -10.27 -14.67
N LYS A 61 10.46 -10.69 -14.19
CA LYS A 61 9.88 -12.00 -14.48
C LYS A 61 8.73 -11.93 -15.49
N GLY A 62 8.03 -10.80 -15.56
CA GLY A 62 6.86 -10.59 -16.43
C GLY A 62 5.53 -11.01 -15.80
N ASP A 63 5.50 -11.25 -14.48
CA ASP A 63 4.31 -11.67 -13.74
C ASP A 63 3.53 -10.48 -13.15
N PHE A 64 3.97 -9.24 -13.38
CA PHE A 64 3.28 -8.05 -12.91
C PHE A 64 1.95 -7.85 -13.65
N ARG A 65 0.88 -7.64 -12.88
CA ARG A 65 -0.48 -7.46 -13.38
C ARG A 65 -1.02 -6.11 -12.91
N PRO A 66 -1.13 -5.09 -13.78
CA PRO A 66 -1.60 -3.76 -13.37
C PRO A 66 -3.05 -3.78 -12.88
N GLU A 67 -3.88 -4.73 -13.35
CA GLU A 67 -5.25 -4.90 -12.88
C GLU A 67 -5.32 -5.13 -11.37
N ARG A 68 -4.29 -5.77 -10.81
CA ARG A 68 -4.20 -6.01 -9.36
C ARG A 68 -4.15 -4.71 -8.55
N ILE A 69 -3.53 -3.66 -9.08
CA ILE A 69 -3.49 -2.36 -8.41
C ILE A 69 -4.90 -1.74 -8.35
N ILE A 70 -5.70 -1.90 -9.42
CA ILE A 70 -7.09 -1.42 -9.47
C ILE A 70 -7.94 -2.17 -8.44
N GLU A 71 -7.80 -3.49 -8.37
CA GLU A 71 -8.48 -4.32 -7.37
C GLU A 71 -8.13 -3.87 -5.93
N MET A 72 -6.83 -3.67 -5.65
CA MET A 72 -6.35 -3.20 -4.36
C MET A 72 -6.85 -1.79 -4.03
N TYR A 73 -7.00 -0.92 -5.04
CA TYR A 73 -7.56 0.41 -4.88
C TYR A 73 -9.02 0.33 -4.41
N ASN A 74 -9.85 -0.42 -5.15
CA ASN A 74 -11.29 -0.56 -4.88
C ASN A 74 -11.54 -1.23 -3.52
N ALA A 75 -10.81 -2.30 -3.19
CA ALA A 75 -10.95 -2.98 -1.90
C ALA A 75 -10.63 -2.07 -0.69
N GLY A 76 -9.83 -1.02 -0.90
CA GLY A 76 -9.57 0.01 0.12
C GLY A 76 -10.70 1.03 0.29
N MET A 77 -11.54 1.24 -0.73
CA MET A 77 -12.65 2.20 -0.68
C MET A 77 -13.88 1.65 0.05
N ASP A 78 -14.15 0.35 -0.06
CA ASP A 78 -15.32 -0.29 0.57
C ASP A 78 -15.31 -0.21 2.11
N LYS A 79 -14.14 0.00 2.73
CA LYS A 79 -14.02 0.15 4.19
C LYS A 79 -14.39 1.55 4.71
N GLY A 80 -14.64 2.53 3.85
CA GLY A 80 -14.98 3.91 4.21
C GLY A 80 -16.47 4.21 4.40
N ALA A 81 -17.38 3.29 4.05
CA ALA A 81 -18.83 3.52 4.03
C ALA A 81 -19.58 3.09 5.32
N GLY A 82 -18.88 2.87 6.43
CA GLY A 82 -19.42 2.15 7.60
C GLY A 82 -19.19 2.77 8.98
N SER A 83 -19.26 4.09 9.14
CA SER A 83 -19.40 4.69 10.49
C SER A 83 -20.13 6.04 10.44
N GLY A 84 -21.46 5.99 10.24
CA GLY A 84 -22.32 7.18 10.24
C GLY A 84 -23.74 6.81 10.62
N GLY A 85 -23.92 6.16 11.77
CA GLY A 85 -25.21 5.67 12.26
C GLY A 85 -25.58 6.23 13.63
N GLY A 86 -25.40 7.54 13.86
CA GLY A 86 -26.01 8.22 15.00
C GLY A 86 -27.50 8.40 14.75
N ARG A 87 -28.32 7.41 15.12
CA ARG A 87 -29.77 7.62 15.26
C ARG A 87 -30.00 8.45 16.51
N GLY A 88 -30.21 9.75 16.31
CA GLY A 88 -30.77 10.63 17.33
C GLY A 88 -32.13 10.10 17.77
N GLY A 89 -32.27 9.90 19.08
CA GLY A 89 -33.56 9.66 19.71
C GLY A 89 -34.45 10.88 19.57
N ARG A 90 -35.73 10.62 19.29
CA ARG A 90 -36.82 11.50 19.71
C ARG A 90 -37.25 11.06 21.10
#